data_AF-A0A838K1S7-F1
#
_entry.id   AF-A0A838K1S7-F1
#
_cell.length_a   1.000
_cell.length_b   1.000
_cell.length_c   1.000
_cell.angle_alpha   90.00
_cell.angle_beta   90.00
_cell.angle_gamma   90.00
#
_symmetry.space_group_name_H-M   'P 1'
#
loop_
_entity.id
_entity.type
_entity.pdbx_description
1 polymer ?
#
loop_
_entity_poly.entity_id
_entity_poly.type
_entity_poly.pdbx_seq_one_letter_code
_entity_poly.pdbx_strand_id
1 'polypeptide(L)'
;MPVHDIQVTNRLKTARGHLDGVLRMVADDAYCPDIMKQLAAVQGLLEATSRVVFRNHLETCVAEAMRQGRTEEIVDELMETLKYDRRVLRPTPADPAEGSPDEH
;
A
#
# COMPACT_ATOMS: atom_id res chain seq x y z
N MET A 1 -12.23 -5.41 -16.98
CA MET A 1 -12.09 -5.16 -15.52
C MET A 1 -12.43 -3.70 -15.21
N PRO A 2 -13.70 -3.32 -14.93
CA PRO A 2 -14.05 -1.90 -14.76
C PRO A 2 -14.23 -1.43 -13.30
N VAL A 3 -14.61 -2.32 -12.36
CA VAL A 3 -15.08 -1.89 -11.03
C VAL A 3 -13.94 -1.48 -10.09
N HIS A 4 -12.81 -2.19 -10.12
CA HIS A 4 -11.64 -1.88 -9.28
C HIS A 4 -10.84 -0.68 -9.81
N ASP A 5 -10.89 -0.44 -11.12
CA ASP A 5 -10.20 0.69 -11.76
C ASP A 5 -10.74 2.04 -11.27
N ILE A 6 -12.07 2.16 -11.12
CA ILE A 6 -12.71 3.38 -10.61
C ILE A 6 -12.33 3.65 -9.15
N GLN A 7 -12.30 2.62 -8.30
CA GLN A 7 -11.95 2.77 -6.88
C GLN A 7 -10.48 3.17 -6.68
N VAL A 8 -9.56 2.51 -7.40
CA VAL A 8 -8.13 2.84 -7.37
C VAL A 8 -7.92 4.26 -7.90
N THR A 9 -8.54 4.60 -9.03
CA THR A 9 -8.47 5.94 -9.63
C THR A 9 -8.94 7.02 -8.66
N ASN A 10 -10.05 6.81 -7.94
CA ASN A 10 -10.54 7.79 -6.98
C ASN A 10 -9.57 7.99 -5.81
N ARG A 11 -8.98 6.91 -5.29
CA ARG A 11 -7.97 7.00 -4.23
C ARG A 11 -6.71 7.73 -4.69
N LEU A 12 -6.25 7.46 -5.91
CA LEU A 12 -5.11 8.17 -6.50
C LEU A 12 -5.41 9.66 -6.72
N LYS A 13 -6.63 10.02 -7.13
CA LYS A 13 -7.07 11.43 -7.22
C LYS A 13 -7.04 12.12 -5.84
N THR A 14 -7.48 11.43 -4.79
CA THR A 14 -7.38 11.94 -3.42
C THR A 14 -5.91 12.15 -3.02
N ALA A 15 -5.05 11.14 -3.22
CA ALA A 15 -3.62 11.26 -2.91
C ALA A 15 -2.95 12.42 -3.66
N ARG A 16 -3.31 12.63 -4.94
CA ARG A 16 -2.86 13.80 -5.72
C ARG A 16 -3.28 15.12 -5.07
N GLY A 17 -4.54 15.26 -4.65
CA GLY A 17 -5.01 16.48 -4.00
C GLY A 17 -4.29 16.78 -2.68
N HIS A 18 -3.94 15.75 -1.91
CA HIS A 18 -3.10 15.91 -0.72
C HIS A 18 -1.66 16.34 -1.09
N LEU A 19 -1.08 15.75 -2.12
CA LEU A 19 0.25 16.12 -2.59
C LEU A 19 0.29 17.57 -3.11
N ASP A 20 -0.73 18.01 -3.84
CA ASP A 20 -0.90 19.41 -4.27
C ASP A 20 -1.02 20.36 -3.05
N GLY A 21 -1.58 19.88 -1.93
CA GLY A 21 -1.57 20.58 -0.65
C GLY A 21 -0.17 20.73 -0.06
N VAL A 22 0.60 19.65 -0.05
CA VAL A 22 2.00 19.66 0.42
C VAL A 22 2.84 20.64 -0.41
N LEU A 23 2.69 20.63 -1.74
CA LEU A 23 3.40 21.55 -2.63
C LEU A 23 3.12 23.02 -2.30
N ARG A 24 1.85 23.37 -2.00
CA ARG A 24 1.49 24.72 -1.54
C ARG A 24 2.12 25.06 -0.20
N MET A 25 2.07 24.15 0.77
CA MET A 25 2.72 24.36 2.07
C MET A 25 4.23 24.64 1.94
N VAL A 26 4.91 23.95 1.03
CA VAL A 26 6.33 24.20 0.74
C VAL A 26 6.53 25.57 0.09
N ALA A 27 5.68 25.94 -0.87
CA ALA A 27 5.76 27.25 -1.52
C ALA A 27 5.51 28.42 -0.55
N ASP A 28 4.67 28.19 0.46
CA ASP A 28 4.29 29.16 1.49
C ASP A 28 5.26 29.17 2.70
N ASP A 29 6.39 28.46 2.62
CA ASP A 29 7.39 28.29 3.69
C ASP A 29 6.77 27.85 5.04
N ALA A 30 5.81 26.93 4.95
CA ALA A 30 5.10 26.41 6.12
C ALA A 30 6.03 25.62 7.06
N TYR A 31 5.63 25.53 8.33
CA TYR A 31 6.41 24.89 9.37
C TYR A 31 6.75 23.42 9.03
N CYS A 32 8.04 23.09 9.00
CA CYS A 32 8.54 21.79 8.50
C CYS A 32 7.87 20.57 9.16
N PRO A 33 7.62 20.52 10.48
CA PRO A 33 6.88 19.41 11.09
C PRO A 33 5.47 19.20 10.55
N ASP A 34 4.77 20.24 10.12
CA ASP A 34 3.44 20.09 9.55
C ASP A 34 3.51 19.58 8.10
N ILE A 35 4.51 19.99 7.33
CA ILE A 35 4.82 19.40 6.01
C ILE A 35 5.11 17.90 6.17
N MET A 36 5.92 17.52 7.16
CA MET A 36 6.23 16.10 7.44
C MET A 36 4.97 15.29 7.77
N LYS A 37 4.04 15.83 8.56
CA LYS A 37 2.75 15.17 8.86
C LYS A 37 1.91 14.96 7.59
N GLN A 38 1.84 15.97 6.72
CA GLN A 38 1.07 15.84 5.48
C GLN A 38 1.72 14.87 4.48
N LEU A 39 3.05 14.83 4.39
CA LEU A 39 3.77 13.82 3.62
C LEU A 39 3.47 12.40 4.12
N ALA A 40 3.47 12.19 5.45
CA ALA A 40 3.10 10.91 6.04
C ALA A 40 1.66 10.50 5.70
N ALA A 41 0.72 11.47 5.66
CA ALA A 41 -0.66 11.22 5.25
C ALA A 41 -0.76 10.78 3.77
N VAL A 42 -0.01 11.43 2.87
CA VAL A 42 0.08 11.02 1.45
C VAL A 42 0.63 9.60 1.33
N GLN A 43 1.69 9.27 2.05
CA GLN A 43 2.26 7.92 2.06
C GLN A 43 1.23 6.87 2.52
N GLY A 44 0.46 7.17 3.58
CA GLY A 44 -0.61 6.29 4.06
C GLY A 44 -1.71 6.05 3.03
N LEU A 45 -2.11 7.09 2.28
CA LEU A 45 -3.08 6.97 1.19
C LEU A 45 -2.57 6.08 0.05
N LEU A 46 -1.31 6.26 -0.34
CA LEU A 46 -0.67 5.43 -1.38
C LEU A 46 -0.55 3.98 -0.92
N GLU A 47 -0.17 3.74 0.34
CA GLU A 47 -0.08 2.40 0.92
C GLU A 47 -1.45 1.70 0.92
N ALA A 48 -2.49 2.39 1.39
CA ALA A 48 -3.86 1.87 1.36
C ALA A 48 -4.35 1.57 -0.06
N THR A 49 -3.87 2.33 -1.05
CA THR A 49 -4.19 2.10 -2.47
C THR A 49 -3.44 0.90 -3.02
N SER A 50 -2.14 0.74 -2.71
CA SER A 50 -1.34 -0.44 -3.08
C SER A 50 -2.00 -1.74 -2.63
N ARG A 51 -2.47 -1.79 -1.37
CA ARG A 51 -3.17 -2.96 -0.81
C ARG A 51 -4.42 -3.35 -1.59
N VAL A 52 -5.16 -2.39 -2.15
CA VAL A 52 -6.35 -2.66 -2.97
C VAL A 52 -5.96 -3.21 -4.34
N VAL A 53 -4.94 -2.62 -4.97
CA VAL A 53 -4.41 -3.10 -6.26
C VAL A 53 -3.89 -4.54 -6.10
N PHE A 54 -3.13 -4.80 -5.04
CA PHE A 54 -2.55 -6.11 -4.74
C PHE A 54 -3.64 -7.17 -4.51
N ARG A 55 -4.63 -6.88 -3.65
CA ARG A 55 -5.78 -7.78 -3.44
C ARG A 55 -6.47 -8.12 -4.76
N ASN A 56 -6.74 -7.12 -5.58
CA ASN A 56 -7.38 -7.34 -6.88
C ASN A 56 -6.52 -8.23 -7.79
N HIS A 57 -5.20 -8.05 -7.82
CA HIS A 57 -4.30 -8.90 -8.59
C HIS A 57 -4.37 -10.37 -8.15
N LEU A 58 -4.40 -10.63 -6.83
CA LEU A 58 -4.57 -11.98 -6.28
C LEU A 58 -5.92 -12.60 -6.68
N GLU A 59 -7.02 -11.85 -6.53
CA GLU A 59 -8.38 -12.33 -6.78
C GLU A 59 -8.68 -12.56 -8.28
N THR A 60 -7.87 -11.98 -9.17
CA THR A 60 -8.11 -12.02 -10.61
C THR A 60 -7.00 -12.70 -11.40
N CYS A 61 -5.87 -12.03 -11.62
CA CYS A 61 -4.77 -12.54 -12.44
C CYS A 61 -4.19 -13.83 -11.85
N VAL A 62 -3.90 -13.85 -10.55
CA VAL A 62 -3.35 -15.05 -9.88
C VAL A 62 -4.37 -16.17 -9.86
N ALA A 63 -5.60 -15.89 -9.42
CA ALA A 63 -6.66 -16.90 -9.39
C ALA A 63 -6.93 -17.52 -10.77
N GLU A 64 -6.87 -16.73 -11.85
CA GLU A 64 -7.03 -17.22 -13.23
C GLU A 64 -5.83 -18.04 -13.70
N ALA A 65 -4.61 -17.57 -13.48
CA ALA A 65 -3.40 -18.32 -13.85
C ALA A 65 -3.34 -19.68 -13.13
N MET A 66 -3.73 -19.75 -11.85
CA MET A 66 -3.85 -21.02 -11.13
C MET A 66 -4.88 -21.96 -11.76
N ARG A 67 -6.05 -21.45 -12.18
CA ARG A 67 -7.06 -22.25 -12.90
C ARG A 67 -6.56 -22.77 -14.25
N GLN A 68 -5.67 -22.03 -14.90
CA GLN A 68 -5.06 -22.39 -16.19
C GLN A 68 -3.82 -23.28 -16.05
N GLY A 69 -3.44 -23.69 -14.83
CA GLY A 69 -2.25 -24.50 -14.59
C GLY A 69 -0.93 -23.73 -14.74
N ARG A 70 -0.96 -22.40 -14.75
CA ARG A 70 0.20 -21.50 -14.87
C ARG A 70 0.65 -20.95 -13.51
N THR A 71 0.57 -21.78 -12.47
CA THR A 71 0.84 -21.37 -11.08
C THR A 71 2.28 -20.93 -10.87
N GLU A 72 3.25 -21.65 -11.42
CA GLU A 72 4.68 -21.33 -11.24
C GLU A 72 5.04 -19.97 -11.83
N GLU A 73 4.63 -19.73 -13.09
CA GLU A 73 4.83 -18.46 -13.81
C GLU A 73 4.30 -17.26 -13.02
N ILE A 74 3.04 -17.32 -12.57
CA ILE A 74 2.39 -16.19 -11.89
C ILE A 74 2.94 -15.97 -10.46
N VAL A 75 3.41 -17.04 -9.80
CA VAL A 75 4.04 -16.93 -8.48
C VAL A 75 5.40 -16.23 -8.62
N ASP A 76 6.19 -16.56 -9.63
CA ASP A 76 7.46 -15.88 -9.88
C ASP A 76 7.27 -14.38 -10.21
N GLU A 77 6.27 -14.06 -11.05
CA GLU A 77 5.89 -12.66 -11.34
C GLU A 77 5.47 -11.92 -10.07
N LEU A 78 4.66 -12.55 -9.23
CA LEU A 78 4.21 -11.99 -7.96
C LEU A 78 5.39 -11.72 -7.02
N MET A 79 6.31 -12.67 -6.91
CA MET A 79 7.51 -12.55 -6.07
C MET A 79 8.45 -11.44 -6.56
N GLU A 80 8.57 -11.25 -7.87
CA GLU A 80 9.31 -10.10 -8.43
C GLU A 80 8.63 -8.77 -8.06
N THR A 81 7.31 -8.71 -8.17
CA THR A 81 6.53 -7.50 -7.87
C THR A 81 6.60 -7.13 -6.39
N LEU A 82 6.59 -8.12 -5.49
CA LEU A 82 6.67 -7.91 -4.03
C LEU A 82 7.96 -7.23 -3.58
N LYS A 83 9.05 -7.25 -4.38
CA LYS A 83 10.29 -6.52 -4.08
C LYS A 83 10.07 -5.01 -3.98
N TYR A 84 9.05 -4.49 -4.66
CA TYR A 84 8.70 -3.07 -4.66
C TYR A 84 7.76 -2.70 -3.51
N ASP A 85 7.07 -3.68 -2.90
CA ASP A 85 6.18 -3.45 -1.76
C ASP A 85 6.87 -3.82 -0.43
N ARG A 86 7.85 -2.99 -0.06
CA ARG A 86 8.68 -3.16 1.16
C ARG A 86 7.90 -3.17 2.47
N ARG A 87 6.59 -2.84 2.48
CA ARG A 87 5.78 -2.78 3.70
C ARG A 87 4.74 -3.89 3.83
N VAL A 88 4.28 -4.49 2.72
CA VAL A 88 3.43 -5.70 2.78
C VAL A 88 4.16 -6.85 3.49
N LEU A 89 5.48 -6.95 3.30
CA LEU A 89 6.33 -7.96 3.96
C LEU A 89 6.93 -7.51 5.29
N ARG A 90 6.66 -6.28 5.76
CA ARG A 90 7.13 -5.87 7.08
C ARG A 90 6.24 -6.56 8.11
N PRO A 91 6.79 -7.36 9.05
CA PRO A 91 6.03 -7.81 10.20
C PRO A 91 5.41 -6.56 10.85
N THR A 92 4.10 -6.59 11.10
CA THR A 92 3.55 -5.69 12.11
C THR A 92 4.38 -5.90 13.36
N PRO A 93 4.93 -4.84 13.98
CA PRO A 93 5.55 -5.01 15.29
C PRO A 93 4.50 -5.71 16.16
N ALA A 94 4.89 -6.83 16.76
CA ALA A 94 4.03 -7.53 17.71
C ALA A 94 3.53 -6.49 18.72
N ASP A 95 2.24 -6.51 18.99
CA ASP A 95 1.67 -5.68 20.04
C ASP A 95 2.43 -6.02 21.33
N PRO A 96 3.05 -5.06 22.04
CA PRO A 96 3.81 -5.34 23.27
C PRO A 96 2.95 -5.97 24.38
N ALA A 97 1.64 -6.12 24.18
CA ALA A 97 0.70 -6.78 25.07
C ALA A 97 0.63 -8.32 24.92
N GLU A 98 1.29 -8.94 23.93
CA GLU A 98 1.31 -10.41 23.76
C GLU A 98 2.69 -10.98 24.12
N GLY A 99 2.99 -11.07 25.41
CA GLY A 99 4.22 -11.71 25.87
C GLY A 99 4.62 -11.43 27.31
N SER A 100 3.76 -11.75 28.27
CA SER A 100 4.25 -12.07 29.61
C SER A 100 3.43 -13.22 30.19
N PRO A 101 3.84 -14.48 29.96
CA PRO A 101 3.61 -15.54 30.91
C PRO A 101 4.82 -15.64 31.84
N ASP A 102 4.51 -15.79 33.12
CA ASP A 102 5.39 -16.09 34.25
C ASP A 102 6.64 -16.92 33.90
N GLU A 103 7.78 -16.54 34.48
CA GLU A 103 8.77 -17.50 35.00
C GLU A 103 9.73 -16.82 36.01
N HIS A 104 9.50 -17.15 37.28
CA HIS A 104 10.35 -17.14 38.50
C HIS A 104 11.63 -16.29 38.55
#